data_AF-J7CY83-F1
#
_entry.id   AF-J7CY83-F1
#
_cell.length_a   1.000
_cell.length_b   1.000
_cell.length_c   1.000
_cell.angle_alpha   90.00
_cell.angle_beta   90.00
_cell.angle_gamma   90.00
#
_symmetry.space_group_name_H-M   'P 1'
#
loop_
_entity.id
_entity.type
_entity.pdbx_description
1 polymer ?
#
loop_
_entity_poly.entity_id
_entity_poly.type
_entity_poly.pdbx_seq_one_letter_code
_entity_poly.pdbx_strand_id
1 'polypeptide(L)'
;MQHLTQNKFVSPTTAGTMDSARLGILVAMIFLPGASLIVRSLTAFCFAFAGTLLFLSLTRLFPQKNQLMLPLIGVMLGNIIGSVATFFAYQFQLVQNMTSWLQGNFATVIRGNYELLYAVVPLLLLVWLFAYRFTIIGLGESFAVNLGIDYQKMQFLGIGLVSLASAVMLIMVGSIPFIGVIIPNLVSRIYGDQVHKTISVTALAGSLFLVFCDLVARVLIFPYEIPVSVIVGIIGGAIFLYLLIRGRRYA
;
A
#
# COMPACT_ATOMS: atom_id res chain seq x y z
N MET A 1 5.43 -4.08 4.25
CA MET A 1 5.67 -4.71 2.92
C MET A 1 7.16 -4.88 2.62
N GLN A 2 7.98 -3.82 2.71
CA GLN A 2 9.42 -3.87 2.40
C GLN A 2 10.17 -4.98 3.13
N HIS A 3 9.97 -5.16 4.44
CA HIS A 3 10.60 -6.24 5.21
C HIS A 3 10.09 -7.64 4.83
N LEU A 4 8.79 -7.78 4.55
CA LEU A 4 8.18 -9.07 4.16
C LEU A 4 8.68 -9.57 2.81
N THR A 5 9.15 -8.65 1.97
CA THR A 5 9.64 -8.89 0.60
C THR A 5 11.16 -8.74 0.51
N GLN A 6 11.81 -8.35 1.61
CA GLN A 6 13.24 -8.06 1.69
C GLN A 6 13.69 -7.08 0.60
N ASN A 7 12.84 -6.11 0.28
CA ASN A 7 13.06 -5.18 -0.82
C ASN A 7 12.54 -3.78 -0.50
N LYS A 8 13.45 -2.80 -0.56
CA LYS A 8 13.17 -1.40 -0.23
C LYS A 8 12.22 -0.71 -1.20
N PHE A 9 12.03 -1.23 -2.41
CA PHE A 9 11.17 -0.62 -3.42
C PHE A 9 9.81 -1.29 -3.56
N VAL A 10 9.50 -2.29 -2.73
CA VAL A 10 8.20 -2.95 -2.75
C VAL A 10 7.25 -2.36 -1.70
N SER A 11 6.10 -1.91 -2.18
CA SER A 11 4.99 -1.36 -1.40
C SER A 11 3.67 -1.97 -1.87
N PRO A 12 2.55 -1.77 -1.15
CA PRO A 12 1.24 -2.28 -1.59
C PRO A 12 0.84 -1.81 -2.99
N THR A 13 1.23 -0.60 -3.38
CA THR A 13 0.97 -0.04 -4.71
C THR A 13 1.82 -0.68 -5.81
N THR A 14 2.97 -1.26 -5.48
CA THR A 14 3.85 -1.94 -6.46
C THR A 14 3.77 -3.46 -6.39
N ALA A 15 3.03 -4.02 -5.43
CA ALA A 15 2.89 -5.46 -5.24
C ALA A 15 1.56 -6.01 -5.82
N GLY A 16 0.78 -5.18 -6.50
CA GLY A 16 -0.57 -5.53 -6.98
C GLY A 16 -1.62 -5.66 -5.88
N THR A 17 -1.29 -5.32 -4.63
CA THR A 17 -2.22 -5.36 -3.49
C THR A 17 -3.39 -4.40 -3.69
N MET A 18 -3.09 -3.17 -4.15
CA MET A 18 -4.10 -2.14 -4.41
C MET A 18 -5.02 -2.50 -5.59
N ASP A 19 -4.46 -3.08 -6.66
CA ASP A 19 -5.24 -3.55 -7.81
C ASP A 19 -6.15 -4.71 -7.44
N SER A 20 -5.67 -5.61 -6.57
CA SER A 20 -6.47 -6.71 -6.03
C SER A 20 -7.59 -6.19 -5.14
N ALA A 21 -7.30 -5.25 -4.24
CA ALA A 21 -8.32 -4.58 -3.43
C ALA A 21 -9.39 -3.91 -4.31
N ARG A 22 -8.96 -3.21 -5.38
CA ARG A 22 -9.82 -2.59 -6.39
C ARG A 22 -10.75 -3.60 -7.06
N LEU A 23 -10.24 -4.77 -7.42
CA LEU A 23 -11.07 -5.86 -7.94
C LEU A 23 -12.08 -6.34 -6.89
N GLY A 24 -11.69 -6.47 -5.62
CA GLY A 24 -12.59 -6.85 -4.52
C GLY A 24 -13.71 -5.84 -4.27
N ILE A 25 -13.43 -4.54 -4.43
CA ILE A 25 -14.44 -3.47 -4.36
C ILE A 25 -15.41 -3.61 -5.54
N LEU A 26 -14.91 -3.84 -6.75
CA LEU A 26 -15.74 -4.03 -7.94
C LEU A 26 -16.68 -5.24 -7.79
N VAL A 27 -16.15 -6.36 -7.30
CA VAL A 27 -16.94 -7.57 -7.01
C VAL A 27 -18.05 -7.25 -6.00
N ALA A 28 -17.75 -6.50 -4.93
CA ALA A 28 -18.79 -6.08 -4.00
C ALA A 28 -19.82 -5.15 -4.63
N MET A 29 -19.43 -4.23 -5.51
CA MET A 29 -20.38 -3.35 -6.21
C MET A 29 -21.34 -4.13 -7.12
N ILE A 30 -20.83 -5.15 -7.82
CA ILE A 30 -21.63 -5.94 -8.78
C ILE A 30 -22.56 -6.90 -8.05
N PHE A 31 -22.03 -7.68 -7.11
CA PHE A 31 -22.78 -8.77 -6.48
C PHE A 31 -23.47 -8.37 -5.17
N LEU A 32 -23.03 -7.28 -4.53
CA LEU A 32 -23.53 -6.81 -3.25
C LEU A 32 -23.77 -5.28 -3.25
N PRO A 33 -24.60 -4.73 -4.16
CA PRO A 33 -24.75 -3.29 -4.33
C PRO A 33 -25.21 -2.56 -3.04
N GLY A 34 -26.02 -3.22 -2.21
CA GLY A 34 -26.47 -2.71 -0.90
C GLY A 34 -25.53 -3.01 0.28
N ALA A 35 -24.33 -3.56 0.04
CA ALA A 35 -23.40 -3.90 1.11
C ALA A 35 -22.98 -2.66 1.91
N SER A 36 -22.95 -2.84 3.23
CA SER A 36 -22.37 -1.85 4.14
C SER A 36 -20.89 -1.63 3.85
N LEU A 37 -20.37 -0.49 4.33
CA LEU A 37 -18.96 -0.12 4.19
C LEU A 37 -18.01 -1.18 4.73
N ILE A 38 -18.40 -1.85 5.82
CA ILE A 38 -17.65 -2.94 6.44
C ILE A 38 -17.57 -4.14 5.49
N VAL A 39 -18.69 -4.56 4.90
CA VAL A 39 -18.71 -5.70 3.97
C VAL A 39 -17.86 -5.41 2.73
N ARG A 40 -17.97 -4.20 2.16
CA ARG A 40 -17.11 -3.75 1.04
C ARG A 40 -15.62 -3.74 1.43
N SER A 41 -15.31 -3.39 2.67
CA SER A 41 -13.94 -3.39 3.19
C SER A 41 -13.39 -4.80 3.39
N LEU A 42 -14.24 -5.73 3.85
CA LEU A 42 -13.87 -7.14 3.99
C LEU A 42 -13.65 -7.81 2.63
N THR A 43 -14.47 -7.53 1.63
CA THR A 43 -14.24 -8.07 0.27
C THR A 43 -12.96 -7.51 -0.33
N ALA A 44 -12.72 -6.20 -0.22
CA ALA A 44 -11.48 -5.57 -0.65
C ALA A 44 -10.26 -6.16 0.06
N PHE A 45 -10.36 -6.38 1.38
CA PHE A 45 -9.34 -7.03 2.19
C PHE A 45 -9.03 -8.45 1.71
N CYS A 46 -10.05 -9.29 1.51
CA CYS A 46 -9.86 -10.68 1.08
C CYS A 46 -9.14 -10.75 -0.28
N PHE A 47 -9.53 -9.90 -1.23
CA PHE A 47 -8.86 -9.84 -2.53
C PHE A 47 -7.44 -9.26 -2.41
N ALA A 48 -7.24 -8.21 -1.63
CA ALA A 48 -5.91 -7.65 -1.36
C ALA A 48 -4.97 -8.69 -0.75
N PHE A 49 -5.48 -9.49 0.20
CA PHE A 49 -4.75 -10.55 0.88
C PHE A 49 -4.38 -11.67 -0.09
N ALA A 50 -5.36 -12.18 -0.84
CA ALA A 50 -5.14 -13.21 -1.86
C ALA A 50 -4.16 -12.74 -2.95
N GLY A 51 -4.31 -11.52 -3.45
CA GLY A 51 -3.41 -10.94 -4.46
C GLY A 51 -1.98 -10.76 -3.95
N THR A 52 -1.83 -10.35 -2.68
CA THR A 52 -0.49 -10.20 -2.07
C THR A 52 0.17 -11.56 -1.80
N LEU A 53 -0.61 -12.57 -1.40
CA LEU A 53 -0.12 -13.95 -1.29
C LEU A 53 0.33 -14.50 -2.64
N LEU A 54 -0.44 -14.24 -3.69
CA LEU A 54 -0.11 -14.64 -5.05
C LEU A 54 1.17 -13.94 -5.51
N PHE A 55 1.31 -12.62 -5.27
CA PHE A 55 2.53 -11.89 -5.53
C PHE A 55 3.74 -12.52 -4.84
N LEU A 56 3.68 -12.77 -3.52
CA LEU A 56 4.79 -13.37 -2.78
C LEU A 56 5.13 -14.77 -3.29
N SER A 57 4.13 -15.56 -3.65
CA SER A 57 4.30 -16.90 -4.23
C SER A 57 5.03 -16.82 -5.57
N LEU A 58 4.67 -15.87 -6.44
CA LEU A 58 5.37 -15.61 -7.69
C LEU A 58 6.83 -15.19 -7.45
N THR A 59 7.10 -14.38 -6.43
CA THR A 59 8.50 -13.99 -6.13
C THR A 59 9.39 -15.17 -5.72
N ARG A 60 8.83 -16.30 -5.26
CA ARG A 60 9.60 -17.50 -4.93
C ARG A 60 10.08 -18.25 -6.19
N LEU A 61 9.43 -18.04 -7.34
CA LEU A 61 9.82 -18.65 -8.61
C LEU A 61 11.06 -18.01 -9.24
N PHE A 62 11.51 -16.85 -8.72
CA PHE A 62 12.66 -16.12 -9.24
C PHE A 62 13.74 -15.97 -8.15
N PRO A 63 14.75 -16.86 -8.11
CA PRO A 63 15.76 -16.91 -7.03
C PRO A 63 16.71 -15.72 -7.00
N GLN A 64 17.07 -15.17 -8.17
CA GLN A 64 17.96 -14.02 -8.29
C GLN A 64 17.18 -12.71 -8.25
N LYS A 65 16.91 -12.25 -7.03
CA LYS A 65 16.06 -11.09 -6.76
C LYS A 65 16.86 -9.79 -6.86
N ASN A 66 17.09 -9.31 -8.08
CA ASN A 66 17.60 -7.96 -8.24
C ASN A 66 16.58 -6.94 -7.70
N GLN A 67 17.04 -5.84 -7.10
CA GLN A 67 16.17 -4.91 -6.34
C GLN A 67 14.97 -4.38 -7.15
N LEU A 68 15.11 -4.29 -8.48
CA LEU A 68 14.08 -3.78 -9.39
C LEU A 68 13.11 -4.86 -9.89
N MET A 69 13.49 -6.14 -9.82
CA MET A 69 12.70 -7.23 -10.39
C MET A 69 11.41 -7.49 -9.61
N LEU A 70 11.45 -7.40 -8.27
CA LEU A 70 10.28 -7.64 -7.43
C LEU A 70 9.17 -6.59 -7.67
N PRO A 71 9.46 -5.27 -7.65
CA PRO A 71 8.48 -4.27 -8.04
C PRO A 71 7.94 -4.48 -9.46
N LEU A 72 8.79 -4.89 -10.41
CA LEU A 72 8.35 -5.15 -11.79
C LEU A 72 7.34 -6.30 -11.86
N ILE A 73 7.61 -7.43 -11.20
CA ILE A 73 6.67 -8.56 -11.11
C ILE A 73 5.34 -8.09 -10.51
N GLY A 74 5.38 -7.29 -9.45
CA GLY A 74 4.17 -6.81 -8.80
C GLY A 74 3.37 -5.82 -9.64
N VAL A 75 4.04 -4.95 -10.41
CA VAL A 75 3.37 -4.07 -11.39
C VAL A 75 2.76 -4.88 -12.54
N MET A 76 3.46 -5.89 -13.06
CA MET A 76 2.91 -6.77 -14.10
C MET A 76 1.67 -7.52 -13.60
N LEU A 77 1.74 -8.07 -12.38
CA LEU A 77 0.59 -8.72 -11.76
C LEU A 77 -0.57 -7.74 -11.53
N GLY A 78 -0.27 -6.55 -10.99
CA GLY A 78 -1.24 -5.48 -10.78
C GLY A 78 -1.95 -5.10 -12.08
N ASN A 79 -1.22 -4.96 -13.18
CA ASN A 79 -1.80 -4.68 -14.50
C ASN A 79 -2.71 -5.80 -15.00
N ILE A 80 -2.36 -7.07 -14.78
CA ILE A 80 -3.24 -8.21 -15.15
C ILE A 80 -4.55 -8.14 -14.37
N ILE A 81 -4.46 -8.01 -13.04
CA ILE A 81 -5.63 -7.93 -12.14
C ILE A 81 -6.48 -6.68 -12.46
N GLY A 82 -5.82 -5.55 -12.66
CA GLY A 82 -6.43 -4.28 -13.02
C GLY A 82 -7.13 -4.32 -14.38
N SER A 83 -6.59 -5.07 -15.35
CA SER A 83 -7.22 -5.28 -16.67
C SER A 83 -8.50 -6.11 -16.54
N VAL A 84 -8.48 -7.17 -15.72
CA VAL A 84 -9.69 -7.95 -15.40
C VAL A 84 -10.74 -7.06 -14.71
N ALA A 85 -10.34 -6.26 -13.72
CA ALA A 85 -11.23 -5.32 -13.07
C ALA A 85 -11.82 -4.32 -14.07
N THR A 86 -11.00 -3.78 -14.97
CA THR A 86 -11.42 -2.81 -15.97
C THR A 86 -12.40 -3.41 -16.98
N PHE A 87 -12.18 -4.64 -17.43
CA PHE A 87 -13.11 -5.37 -18.30
C PHE A 87 -14.52 -5.46 -17.69
N PHE A 88 -14.61 -5.94 -16.44
CA PHE A 88 -15.91 -6.00 -15.74
C PHE A 88 -16.49 -4.61 -15.48
N ALA A 89 -15.65 -3.62 -15.17
CA ALA A 89 -16.12 -2.25 -15.00
C ALA A 89 -16.76 -1.69 -16.29
N TYR A 90 -16.23 -2.01 -17.46
CA TYR A 90 -16.85 -1.67 -18.74
C TYR A 90 -18.18 -2.40 -18.93
N GLN A 91 -18.20 -3.72 -18.72
CA GLN A 91 -19.39 -4.54 -18.89
C GLN A 91 -20.58 -4.05 -18.04
N PHE A 92 -20.31 -3.62 -16.80
CA PHE A 92 -21.33 -3.15 -15.87
C PHE A 92 -21.45 -1.61 -15.82
N GLN A 93 -20.80 -0.87 -16.72
CA GLN A 93 -20.82 0.60 -16.79
C GLN A 93 -20.36 1.27 -15.47
N LEU A 94 -19.46 0.62 -14.73
CA LEU A 94 -18.91 1.11 -13.45
C LEU A 94 -17.59 1.87 -13.61
N VAL A 95 -17.09 2.09 -14.84
CA VAL A 95 -15.80 2.75 -15.10
C VAL A 95 -15.73 4.13 -14.42
N GLN A 96 -16.76 4.96 -14.58
CA GLN A 96 -16.78 6.30 -13.99
C GLN A 96 -16.81 6.26 -12.46
N ASN A 97 -17.59 5.33 -11.88
CA ASN A 97 -17.64 5.11 -10.44
C ASN A 97 -16.26 4.69 -9.91
N MET A 98 -15.61 3.72 -10.55
CA MET A 98 -14.29 3.26 -10.13
C MET A 98 -13.22 4.35 -10.24
N THR A 99 -13.20 5.11 -11.34
CA THR A 99 -12.20 6.17 -11.54
C THR A 99 -12.39 7.28 -10.52
N SER A 100 -13.62 7.69 -10.24
CA SER A 100 -13.90 8.80 -9.31
C SER A 100 -13.66 8.39 -7.86
N TRP A 101 -13.98 7.15 -7.48
CA TRP A 101 -13.97 6.70 -6.09
C TRP A 101 -12.61 6.14 -5.63
N LEU A 102 -11.83 5.59 -6.55
CA LEU A 102 -10.51 5.03 -6.23
C LEU A 102 -9.37 6.01 -6.49
N GLN A 103 -9.66 7.19 -7.04
CA GLN A 103 -8.71 8.27 -7.12
C GLN A 103 -8.50 8.88 -5.73
N GLY A 104 -7.25 8.91 -5.26
CA GLY A 104 -6.93 9.44 -3.93
C GLY A 104 -7.35 10.91 -3.80
N ASN A 105 -8.36 11.19 -2.97
CA ASN A 105 -8.91 12.52 -2.75
C ASN A 105 -9.46 12.68 -1.31
N PHE A 106 -9.02 13.71 -0.58
CA PHE A 106 -9.54 14.04 0.74
C PHE A 106 -10.80 14.91 0.72
N ALA A 107 -11.18 15.49 -0.42
CA ALA A 107 -12.38 16.30 -0.59
C ALA A 107 -13.68 15.55 -0.24
N THR A 108 -13.69 14.24 -0.46
CA THR A 108 -14.85 13.35 -0.22
C THR A 108 -14.98 12.92 1.24
N VAL A 109 -14.00 13.24 2.09
CA VAL A 109 -13.96 12.82 3.50
C VAL A 109 -14.76 13.81 4.34
N ILE A 110 -16.00 13.44 4.63
CA ILE A 110 -16.96 14.24 5.41
C ILE A 110 -17.20 13.57 6.77
N ARG A 111 -17.58 14.37 7.77
CA ARG A 111 -18.02 13.87 9.09
C ARG A 111 -19.17 12.86 8.92
N GLY A 112 -19.04 11.69 9.54
CA GLY A 112 -19.98 10.57 9.39
C GLY A 112 -19.50 9.43 8.48
N ASN A 113 -18.41 9.64 7.71
CA ASN A 113 -17.89 8.66 6.75
C ASN A 113 -16.43 8.22 7.00
N TYR A 114 -15.73 8.79 7.98
CA TYR A 114 -14.30 8.52 8.24
C TYR A 114 -14.06 7.61 9.44
N GLU A 115 -15.10 7.14 10.12
CA GLU A 115 -15.03 6.38 11.38
C GLU A 115 -14.27 5.06 11.19
N LEU A 116 -14.32 4.47 9.99
CA LEU A 116 -13.55 3.27 9.69
C LEU A 116 -12.03 3.52 9.73
N LEU A 117 -11.57 4.77 9.55
CA LEU A 117 -10.16 5.11 9.71
C LEU A 117 -9.68 4.89 11.16
N TYR A 118 -10.58 4.91 12.15
CA TYR A 118 -10.20 4.55 13.52
C TYR A 118 -9.74 3.10 13.64
N ALA A 119 -10.14 2.21 12.72
CA ALA A 119 -9.62 0.84 12.66
C ALA A 119 -8.11 0.80 12.31
N VAL A 120 -7.53 1.87 11.78
CA VAL A 120 -6.09 1.98 11.52
C VAL A 120 -5.29 2.12 12.82
N VAL A 121 -5.87 2.69 13.89
CA VAL A 121 -5.20 2.86 15.18
C VAL A 121 -4.81 1.52 15.83
N PRO A 122 -5.73 0.55 16.05
CA PRO A 122 -5.35 -0.76 16.57
C PRO A 122 -4.43 -1.50 15.61
N LEU A 123 -4.56 -1.28 14.30
CA LEU A 123 -3.67 -1.88 13.31
C LEU A 123 -2.23 -1.37 13.47
N LEU A 124 -2.05 -0.06 13.67
CA LEU A 124 -0.74 0.54 13.91
C LEU A 124 -0.14 0.02 15.22
N LEU A 125 -0.96 -0.13 16.27
CA LEU A 125 -0.53 -0.74 17.54
C LEU A 125 -0.06 -2.18 17.35
N LEU A 126 -0.79 -2.99 16.57
CA LEU A 126 -0.36 -4.35 16.23
C LEU A 126 0.95 -4.34 15.45
N VAL A 127 1.09 -3.49 14.43
CA VAL A 127 2.36 -3.40 13.68
C VAL A 127 3.51 -2.98 14.60
N TRP A 128 3.28 -2.07 15.54
CA TRP A 128 4.27 -1.65 16.54
C TRP A 128 4.67 -2.80 17.48
N LEU A 129 3.70 -3.56 18.01
CA LEU A 129 3.94 -4.72 18.87
C LEU A 129 4.81 -5.78 18.16
N PHE A 130 4.57 -6.00 16.86
CA PHE A 130 5.30 -6.98 16.05
C PHE A 130 6.51 -6.39 15.32
N ALA A 131 6.84 -5.11 15.51
CA ALA A 131 7.87 -4.40 14.74
C ALA A 131 9.26 -5.04 14.84
N TYR A 132 9.64 -5.53 16.02
CA TYR A 132 10.90 -6.24 16.19
C TYR A 132 10.95 -7.55 15.37
N ARG A 133 9.86 -8.33 15.39
CA ARG A 133 9.76 -9.57 14.60
C ARG A 133 9.78 -9.30 13.10
N PHE A 134 9.12 -8.23 12.64
CA PHE A 134 9.20 -7.80 11.23
C PHE A 134 10.61 -7.37 10.83
N THR A 135 11.37 -6.76 11.73
CA THR A 135 12.77 -6.42 11.48
C THR A 135 13.58 -7.70 11.24
N ILE A 136 13.40 -8.74 12.07
CA ILE A 136 14.11 -10.02 11.95
C ILE A 136 13.75 -10.76 10.65
N ILE A 137 12.48 -10.79 10.26
CA ILE A 137 12.02 -11.41 9.00
C ILE A 137 12.63 -10.72 7.78
N GLY A 138 12.88 -9.42 7.88
CA GLY A 138 13.58 -8.64 6.87
C GLY A 138 15.03 -9.09 6.64
N LEU A 139 15.62 -9.90 7.52
CA LEU A 139 17.00 -10.40 7.40
C LEU A 139 17.10 -11.71 6.61
N GLY A 140 16.01 -12.44 6.41
CA GLY A 140 16.05 -13.76 5.78
C GLY A 140 15.18 -14.78 6.49
N GLU A 141 14.71 -15.77 5.73
CA GLU A 141 14.00 -16.92 6.31
C GLU A 141 14.92 -17.73 7.23
N SER A 142 16.14 -18.05 6.77
CA SER A 142 17.13 -18.79 7.56
C SER A 142 17.49 -18.08 8.87
N PHE A 143 17.68 -16.77 8.83
CA PHE A 143 18.01 -15.98 10.01
C PHE A 143 16.83 -15.91 11.01
N ALA A 144 15.60 -15.72 10.52
CA ALA A 144 14.42 -15.67 11.37
C ALA A 144 14.16 -17.02 12.07
N VAL A 145 14.30 -18.13 11.34
CA VAL A 145 14.12 -19.48 11.90
C VAL A 145 15.17 -19.79 12.97
N ASN A 146 16.44 -19.41 12.75
CA ASN A 146 17.51 -19.59 13.74
C ASN A 146 17.29 -18.80 15.05
N LEU A 147 16.54 -17.70 15.01
CA LEU A 147 16.15 -16.91 16.18
C LEU A 147 14.84 -17.40 16.83
N GLY A 148 14.29 -18.54 16.40
CA GLY A 148 13.06 -19.11 16.93
C GLY A 148 11.78 -18.43 16.45
N ILE A 149 11.85 -17.63 15.39
CA ILE A 149 10.67 -16.99 14.79
C ILE A 149 10.11 -17.87 13.68
N ASP A 150 8.82 -18.17 13.77
CA ASP A 150 8.07 -18.81 12.69
C ASP A 150 7.88 -17.81 11.53
N TYR A 151 8.76 -17.93 10.52
CA TYR A 151 8.80 -17.04 9.36
C TYR A 151 7.47 -17.02 8.61
N GLN A 152 6.84 -18.18 8.42
CA GLN A 152 5.60 -18.29 7.67
C GLN A 152 4.45 -17.62 8.39
N LYS A 153 4.25 -17.90 9.70
CA LYS A 153 3.18 -17.26 10.48
C LYS A 153 3.31 -15.75 10.51
N MET A 154 4.53 -15.24 10.67
CA MET A 154 4.74 -13.80 10.70
C MET A 154 4.61 -13.16 9.31
N GLN A 155 4.98 -13.88 8.24
CA GLN A 155 4.72 -13.43 6.88
C GLN A 155 3.22 -13.31 6.63
N PHE A 156 2.42 -14.33 7.00
CA PHE A 156 0.96 -14.32 6.92
C PHE A 156 0.34 -13.16 7.72
N LEU A 157 0.77 -12.97 8.97
CA LEU A 157 0.30 -11.88 9.82
C LEU A 157 0.65 -10.51 9.20
N GLY A 158 1.87 -10.34 8.70
CA GLY A 158 2.30 -9.12 8.03
C GLY A 158 1.49 -8.81 6.77
N ILE A 159 1.17 -9.81 5.95
CA ILE A 159 0.30 -9.64 4.77
C ILE A 159 -1.10 -9.24 5.23
N GLY A 160 -1.66 -9.92 6.24
CA GLY A 160 -2.97 -9.58 6.79
C GLY A 160 -3.06 -8.12 7.22
N LEU A 161 -2.09 -7.63 8.00
CA LEU A 161 -2.04 -6.24 8.44
C LEU A 161 -1.91 -5.27 7.25
N VAL A 162 -1.03 -5.56 6.29
CA VAL A 162 -0.82 -4.69 5.11
C VAL A 162 -2.06 -4.65 4.22
N SER A 163 -2.67 -5.80 3.94
CA SER A 163 -3.88 -5.91 3.11
C SER A 163 -5.07 -5.23 3.76
N LEU A 164 -5.22 -5.35 5.09
CA LEU A 164 -6.31 -4.70 5.82
C LEU A 164 -6.13 -3.18 5.83
N ALA A 165 -4.91 -2.69 6.12
CA ALA A 165 -4.58 -1.27 6.03
C ALA A 165 -4.90 -0.71 4.64
N SER A 166 -4.47 -1.43 3.60
CA SER A 166 -4.62 -1.01 2.20
C SER A 166 -6.09 -0.97 1.79
N ALA A 167 -6.88 -1.96 2.20
CA ALA A 167 -8.31 -2.01 1.90
C ALA A 167 -9.09 -0.87 2.56
N VAL A 168 -8.85 -0.62 3.86
CA VAL A 168 -9.48 0.49 4.58
C VAL A 168 -9.10 1.83 3.96
N MET A 169 -7.81 2.05 3.69
CA MET A 169 -7.34 3.30 3.06
C MET A 169 -7.92 3.51 1.66
N LEU A 170 -7.96 2.46 0.83
CA LEU A 170 -8.48 2.54 -0.53
C LEU A 170 -9.96 2.94 -0.55
N ILE A 171 -10.77 2.40 0.37
CA ILE A 171 -12.20 2.71 0.43
C ILE A 171 -12.46 4.10 1.00
N MET A 172 -11.67 4.53 1.98
CA MET A 172 -11.87 5.80 2.68
C MET A 172 -11.37 7.00 1.89
N VAL A 173 -10.18 6.88 1.30
CA VAL A 173 -9.43 8.00 0.73
C VAL A 173 -9.13 7.78 -0.74
N GLY A 174 -9.13 6.54 -1.22
CA GLY A 174 -8.68 6.18 -2.55
C GLY A 174 -7.20 5.78 -2.59
N SER A 175 -6.68 5.53 -3.79
CA SER A 175 -5.31 5.14 -4.01
C SER A 175 -4.37 6.35 -3.99
N ILE A 176 -3.35 6.30 -3.13
CA ILE A 176 -2.30 7.31 -3.08
C ILE A 176 -0.95 6.66 -3.44
N PRO A 177 -0.30 7.08 -4.54
CA PRO A 177 0.88 6.40 -5.04
C PRO A 177 2.15 6.73 -4.22
N PHE A 178 3.16 5.86 -4.32
CA PHE A 178 4.55 6.05 -3.87
C PHE A 178 4.84 6.28 -2.38
N ILE A 179 3.86 6.62 -1.54
CA ILE A 179 4.08 6.91 -0.10
C ILE A 179 4.76 5.74 0.60
N GLY A 180 4.25 4.52 0.36
CA GLY A 180 4.79 3.30 0.96
C GLY A 180 6.20 2.92 0.49
N VAL A 181 6.75 3.63 -0.50
CA VAL A 181 8.14 3.50 -0.93
C VAL A 181 8.96 4.66 -0.41
N ILE A 182 8.55 5.90 -0.65
CA ILE A 182 9.39 7.08 -0.43
C ILE A 182 9.67 7.31 1.05
N ILE A 183 8.60 7.39 1.85
CA ILE A 183 8.69 7.78 3.26
C ILE A 183 9.57 6.83 4.07
N PRO A 184 9.34 5.50 4.06
CA PRO A 184 10.21 4.59 4.82
C PRO A 184 11.65 4.58 4.33
N ASN A 185 11.92 4.80 3.03
CA ASN A 185 13.29 4.89 2.51
C ASN A 185 14.02 6.16 2.93
N LEU A 186 13.32 7.29 3.00
CA LEU A 186 13.89 8.55 3.51
C LEU A 186 14.20 8.42 5.00
N VAL A 187 13.28 7.85 5.77
CA VAL A 187 13.46 7.66 7.22
C VAL A 187 14.59 6.67 7.50
N SER A 188 14.65 5.54 6.77
CA SER A 188 15.69 4.53 7.02
C SER A 188 17.09 5.00 6.66
N ARG A 189 17.21 5.95 5.73
CA ARG A 189 18.49 6.59 5.41
C ARG A 189 19.06 7.42 6.56
N ILE A 190 18.20 7.97 7.43
CA ILE A 190 18.60 8.83 8.54
C ILE A 190 18.69 8.01 9.86
N TYR A 191 17.70 7.15 10.11
CA TYR A 191 17.52 6.45 11.39
C TYR A 191 17.85 4.94 11.33
N GLY A 192 18.19 4.40 10.16
CA GLY A 192 18.48 2.97 9.94
C GLY A 192 17.24 2.12 9.63
N ASP A 193 17.44 0.82 9.39
CA ASP A 193 16.38 -0.10 8.91
C ASP A 193 15.59 -0.81 10.04
N GLN A 194 15.77 -0.42 11.32
CA GLN A 194 15.09 -1.06 12.45
C GLN A 194 13.64 -0.57 12.60
N VAL A 195 12.66 -1.39 12.16
CA VAL A 195 11.22 -1.03 12.14
C VAL A 195 10.72 -0.53 13.50
N HIS A 196 11.12 -1.18 14.59
CA HIS A 196 10.70 -0.80 15.94
C HIS A 196 11.04 0.67 16.27
N LYS A 197 12.19 1.17 15.80
CA LYS A 197 12.62 2.55 16.04
C LYS A 197 12.06 3.51 14.99
N THR A 198 11.90 3.06 13.76
CA THR A 198 11.53 3.94 12.64
C THR A 198 10.03 4.03 12.39
N ILE A 199 9.19 3.12 12.90
CA ILE A 199 7.75 3.09 12.60
C ILE A 199 7.04 4.39 12.97
N SER A 200 7.29 4.94 14.16
CA SER A 200 6.66 6.19 14.62
C SER A 200 7.12 7.38 13.79
N VAL A 201 8.40 7.45 13.46
CA VAL A 201 8.97 8.52 12.61
C VAL A 201 8.44 8.39 11.18
N THR A 202 8.28 7.17 10.67
CA THR A 202 7.73 6.88 9.33
C THR A 202 6.26 7.29 9.26
N ALA A 203 5.48 6.97 10.29
CA ALA A 203 4.08 7.38 10.38
C ALA A 203 3.96 8.92 10.40
N LEU A 204 4.72 9.59 11.27
CA LEU A 204 4.69 11.06 11.38
C LEU A 204 5.17 11.75 10.10
N ALA A 205 6.27 11.30 9.51
CA ALA A 205 6.79 11.86 8.26
C ALA A 205 5.81 11.66 7.10
N GLY A 206 5.17 10.49 7.02
CA GLY A 206 4.15 10.22 6.01
C GLY A 206 2.90 11.08 6.18
N SER A 207 2.43 11.25 7.41
CA SER A 207 1.31 12.13 7.73
C SER A 207 1.62 13.58 7.38
N LEU A 208 2.80 14.10 7.78
CA LEU A 208 3.20 15.48 7.48
C LEU A 208 3.34 15.73 5.98
N PHE A 209 3.94 14.78 5.26
CA PHE A 209 4.04 14.83 3.80
C PHE A 209 2.67 14.87 3.13
N LEU A 210 1.72 14.04 3.58
CA LEU A 210 0.36 14.04 3.07
C LEU A 210 -0.39 15.34 3.34
N VAL A 211 -0.28 15.87 4.56
CA VAL A 211 -0.88 17.17 4.91
C VAL A 211 -0.31 18.28 4.03
N PHE A 212 1.00 18.29 3.81
CA PHE A 212 1.63 19.24 2.89
C PHE A 212 1.08 19.11 1.46
N CYS A 213 0.98 17.88 0.94
CA CYS A 213 0.43 17.66 -0.40
C CYS A 213 -1.06 18.05 -0.50
N ASP A 214 -1.86 17.81 0.53
CA ASP A 214 -3.28 18.20 0.57
C ASP A 214 -3.45 19.73 0.60
N LEU A 215 -2.63 20.43 1.40
CA LEU A 215 -2.62 21.90 1.42
C LEU A 215 -2.28 22.48 0.04
N VAL A 216 -1.26 21.94 -0.63
CA VAL A 216 -0.91 22.34 -2.00
C VAL A 216 -2.06 22.07 -2.96
N ALA A 217 -2.70 20.90 -2.86
CA ALA A 217 -3.81 20.51 -3.72
C ALA A 217 -5.03 21.45 -3.62
N ARG A 218 -5.30 22.00 -2.43
CA ARG A 218 -6.39 22.96 -2.18
C ARG A 218 -6.08 24.38 -2.62
N VAL A 219 -4.81 24.80 -2.55
CA VAL A 219 -4.42 26.20 -2.83
C VAL A 219 -4.16 26.45 -4.32
N LEU A 220 -3.70 25.44 -5.07
CA LEU A 220 -3.20 25.64 -6.43
C LEU A 220 -4.27 26.11 -7.43
N ILE A 221 -5.51 25.60 -7.34
CA ILE A 221 -6.63 25.96 -8.25
C ILE A 221 -7.88 26.30 -7.44
N PHE A 222 -7.75 27.12 -6.39
CA PHE A 222 -8.92 27.58 -5.63
C PHE A 222 -9.95 28.27 -6.56
N PRO A 223 -11.27 27.96 -6.48
CA PRO A 223 -12.00 27.16 -5.48
C PRO A 223 -12.14 25.65 -5.78
N TYR A 224 -11.53 25.14 -6.85
CA TYR A 224 -11.55 23.72 -7.19
C TYR A 224 -10.49 22.93 -6.41
N GLU A 225 -10.84 21.74 -5.95
CA GLU A 225 -9.90 20.86 -5.24
C GLU A 225 -9.32 19.80 -6.19
N ILE A 226 -7.99 19.80 -6.34
CA ILE A 226 -7.28 18.76 -7.08
C ILE A 226 -7.20 17.50 -6.22
N PRO A 227 -7.35 16.29 -6.78
CA PRO A 227 -7.08 15.06 -6.03
C PRO A 227 -5.63 15.03 -5.50
N VAL A 228 -5.47 14.82 -4.18
CA VAL A 228 -4.16 14.78 -3.51
C VAL A 228 -3.20 13.77 -4.16
N SER A 229 -3.74 12.67 -4.70
CA SER A 229 -2.98 11.65 -5.44
C SER A 229 -2.20 12.20 -6.62
N VAL A 230 -2.66 13.28 -7.26
CA VAL A 230 -1.94 13.96 -8.35
C VAL A 230 -0.69 14.66 -7.83
N ILE A 231 -0.82 15.46 -6.77
CA ILE A 231 0.30 16.18 -6.15
C ILE A 231 1.33 15.17 -5.61
N VAL A 232 0.86 14.14 -4.91
CA VAL A 232 1.72 13.06 -4.41
C VAL A 232 2.38 12.29 -5.57
N GLY A 233 1.67 12.07 -6.67
CA GLY A 233 2.22 11.42 -7.86
C GLY A 233 3.40 12.19 -8.46
N ILE A 234 3.28 13.52 -8.56
CA ILE A 234 4.32 14.39 -9.12
C ILE A 234 5.51 14.48 -8.15
N ILE A 235 5.28 14.96 -6.93
CA ILE A 235 6.34 15.19 -5.94
C ILE A 235 6.97 13.86 -5.54
N GLY A 236 6.14 12.86 -5.25
CA GLY A 236 6.59 11.55 -4.86
C GLY A 236 7.35 10.84 -5.98
N GLY A 237 6.83 10.89 -7.22
CA GLY A 237 7.53 10.33 -8.39
C GLY A 237 8.93 10.94 -8.57
N ALA A 238 9.07 12.26 -8.45
CA ALA A 238 10.35 12.94 -8.52
C ALA A 238 11.32 12.48 -7.41
N ILE A 239 10.85 12.37 -6.16
CA ILE A 239 11.67 11.87 -5.04
C ILE A 239 12.05 10.40 -5.26
N PHE A 240 11.13 9.57 -5.74
CA PHE A 240 11.39 8.17 -6.01
C PHE A 240 12.48 7.99 -7.09
N LEU A 241 12.39 8.75 -8.19
CA LEU A 241 13.43 8.77 -9.23
C LEU A 241 14.78 9.23 -8.66
N TYR A 242 14.79 10.27 -7.85
CA TYR A 242 16.00 10.74 -7.17
C TYR A 242 16.64 9.65 -6.29
N LEU A 243 15.83 8.93 -5.50
CA LEU A 243 16.31 7.82 -4.66
C LEU A 243 16.91 6.69 -5.51
N LEU A 244 16.29 6.36 -6.65
CA LEU A 244 16.77 5.31 -7.56
C LEU A 244 18.11 5.68 -8.22
N ILE A 245 18.25 6.93 -8.70
CA ILE A 245 19.48 7.43 -9.30
C ILE A 245 20.63 7.45 -8.28
N ARG A 246 20.35 7.91 -7.05
CA ARG A 246 21.38 8.01 -6.00
C ARG A 246 21.75 6.66 -5.41
N GLY A 247 20.84 5.69 -5.39
CA GLY A 247 21.08 4.31 -4.93
C GLY A 247 22.12 3.57 -5.76
N ARG A 248 22.20 3.85 -7.08
CA ARG A 248 23.26 3.32 -7.97
C ARG A 248 24.68 3.78 -7.62
N ARG A 249 24.83 4.80 -6.78
CA ARG A 249 26.14 5.37 -6.41
C ARG A 249 26.76 4.72 -5.17
N TYR A 250 26.04 3.79 -4.52
CA TYR A 250 26.44 3.11 -3.27
C TYR A 250 26.29 1.57 -3.33
N ALA A 251 26.04 1.01 -4.51
CA ALA A 251 26.06 -0.43 -4.79
C ALA A 251 27.22 -0.72 -5.75
#